data_AF-A0A836KN61-F1
#
_entry.id   AF-A0A836KN61-F1
#
_cell.length_a   1.000
_cell.length_b   1.000
_cell.length_c   1.000
_cell.angle_alpha   90.00
_cell.angle_beta   90.00
_cell.angle_gamma   90.00
#
_symmetry.space_group_name_H-M   'P 1'
#
loop_
_entity.id
_entity.type
_entity.pdbx_description
1 polymer ?
#
loop_
_entity_poly.entity_id
_entity_poly.type
_entity_poly.pdbx_seq_one_letter_code
_entity_poly.pdbx_strand_id
1 'polypeptide(L)'
;MWKKHSLVRRSCKLSQASGGTFWMEWGNAVKFFEGGGVCMVKKDWYQYRFPGNFVGINPSVVLKIELMNKQKVFSTLSQNDRRLRSPDDSERLYKGLLISVTAHSAEKGMQRIAALSTENPELHPPDRYEYTAARDVGLVLELDPAQKPYYVIPRIMTADHGGPTDFTLGMLTPIKSTAGILRVSFVHPPDTCPTFRDVVSFPVDGEEAAYVQFQCKKRGGVPRMKAGLTAFEAVRVTERFSSPFRQVCQCRPKARRES
;
A
#
# COMPACT_ATOMS: atom_id res chain seq x y z
N MET A 1 -29.90 -29.31 -7.04
CA MET A 1 -29.32 -28.13 -7.73
C MET A 1 -28.97 -28.38 -9.20
N TRP A 2 -27.99 -29.24 -9.52
CA TRP A 2 -27.47 -29.41 -10.89
C TRP A 2 -28.43 -29.98 -11.94
N LYS A 3 -29.44 -30.75 -11.53
CA LYS A 3 -30.51 -31.24 -12.42
C LYS A 3 -31.50 -30.12 -12.81
N LYS A 4 -31.70 -29.14 -11.92
CA LYS A 4 -32.64 -28.02 -12.11
C LYS A 4 -32.01 -26.85 -12.87
N HIS A 5 -30.68 -26.69 -12.81
CA HIS A 5 -29.93 -25.60 -13.46
C HIS A 5 -28.88 -26.15 -14.44
N SER A 6 -29.34 -26.72 -15.56
CA SER A 6 -28.50 -27.39 -16.57
C SER A 6 -27.49 -26.45 -17.26
N LEU A 7 -27.85 -25.17 -17.45
CA LEU A 7 -26.95 -24.16 -18.01
C LEU A 7 -25.78 -23.85 -17.08
N VAL A 8 -26.06 -23.67 -15.78
CA VAL A 8 -25.01 -23.42 -14.77
C VAL A 8 -24.08 -24.62 -14.68
N ARG A 9 -24.64 -25.85 -14.69
CA ARG A 9 -23.87 -27.10 -14.75
C ARG A 9 -22.86 -27.13 -15.90
N ARG A 10 -23.29 -26.69 -17.09
CA ARG A 10 -22.45 -26.70 -18.29
C ARG A 10 -21.30 -25.70 -18.17
N SER A 11 -21.55 -24.51 -17.63
CA SER A 11 -20.54 -23.47 -17.40
C SER A 11 -19.52 -23.86 -16.32
N CYS A 12 -19.98 -24.54 -15.26
CA CYS A 12 -19.14 -24.97 -14.14
C CYS A 12 -18.21 -26.15 -14.46
N LYS A 13 -18.32 -26.77 -15.64
CA LYS A 13 -17.49 -27.92 -16.08
C LYS A 13 -17.21 -28.91 -14.95
N LEU A 14 -18.29 -29.41 -14.32
CA LEU A 14 -18.19 -30.38 -13.23
C LEU A 14 -17.33 -31.57 -13.66
N SER A 15 -16.06 -31.58 -13.26
CA SER A 15 -15.21 -32.75 -13.35
C SER A 15 -15.46 -33.58 -12.09
N GLN A 16 -15.51 -34.90 -12.21
CA GLN A 16 -15.55 -35.81 -11.05
C GLN A 16 -14.18 -35.90 -10.36
N ALA A 17 -13.45 -34.78 -10.25
CA ALA A 17 -12.08 -34.80 -9.79
C ALA A 17 -12.00 -34.82 -8.26
N SER A 18 -11.28 -35.80 -7.73
CA SER A 18 -10.91 -36.03 -6.32
C SER A 18 -9.98 -34.96 -5.71
N GLY A 19 -9.94 -33.75 -6.28
CA GLY A 19 -8.91 -32.74 -6.02
C GLY A 19 -9.26 -31.66 -4.99
N GLY A 20 -10.27 -31.88 -4.14
CA GLY A 20 -10.69 -30.89 -3.14
C GLY A 20 -11.48 -29.69 -3.71
N THR A 21 -11.77 -29.67 -5.01
CA THR A 21 -12.62 -28.65 -5.64
C THR A 21 -14.09 -29.06 -5.55
N PHE A 22 -14.92 -28.20 -4.98
CA PHE A 22 -16.37 -28.38 -4.96
C PHE A 22 -17.07 -27.07 -5.29
N TRP A 23 -18.34 -27.17 -5.63
CA TRP A 23 -19.20 -26.03 -5.91
C TRP A 23 -20.24 -25.91 -4.81
N MET A 24 -20.48 -24.69 -4.36
CA MET A 24 -21.53 -24.40 -3.39
C MET A 24 -22.26 -23.11 -3.76
N GLU A 25 -23.49 -23.00 -3.27
CA GLU A 25 -24.25 -21.75 -3.34
C GLU A 25 -23.55 -20.65 -2.54
N TRP A 26 -23.62 -19.41 -3.04
CA TRP A 26 -23.02 -18.26 -2.37
C TRP A 26 -23.52 -18.09 -0.93
N GLY A 27 -24.81 -18.35 -0.67
CA GLY A 27 -25.36 -18.32 0.70
C GLY A 27 -24.68 -19.31 1.66
N ASN A 28 -24.26 -20.48 1.15
CA ASN A 28 -23.46 -21.43 1.94
C ASN A 28 -22.01 -20.95 2.08
N ALA A 29 -21.45 -20.32 1.05
CA ALA A 29 -20.10 -19.74 1.15
C ALA A 29 -20.04 -18.68 2.26
N VAL A 30 -21.01 -17.77 2.30
CA VAL A 30 -21.13 -16.75 3.37
C VAL A 30 -21.37 -17.38 4.74
N LYS A 31 -22.04 -18.53 4.82
CA LYS A 31 -22.33 -19.22 6.09
C LYS A 31 -21.12 -19.97 6.67
N PHE A 32 -20.31 -20.58 5.81
CA PHE A 32 -19.28 -21.53 6.24
C PHE A 32 -17.85 -20.97 6.16
N PHE A 33 -17.60 -19.90 5.40
CA PHE A 33 -16.28 -19.28 5.31
C PHE A 33 -16.26 -17.98 6.09
N GLU A 34 -15.28 -17.84 6.98
CA GLU A 34 -15.05 -16.61 7.76
C GLU A 34 -14.39 -15.50 6.92
N GLY A 35 -13.82 -15.83 5.76
CA GLY A 35 -13.20 -14.85 4.87
C GLY A 35 -12.71 -15.42 3.56
N GLY A 36 -12.12 -14.55 2.73
CA GLY A 36 -11.54 -14.90 1.44
C GLY A 36 -10.47 -13.89 1.01
N GLY A 37 -9.46 -14.35 0.29
CA GLY A 37 -8.40 -13.50 -0.24
C GLY A 37 -8.67 -13.09 -1.69
N VAL A 38 -8.66 -11.79 -1.98
CA VAL A 38 -8.72 -11.28 -3.36
C VAL A 38 -7.44 -10.50 -3.66
N CYS A 39 -6.75 -10.89 -4.73
CA CYS A 39 -5.61 -10.12 -5.24
C CYS A 39 -6.07 -9.23 -6.41
N MET A 40 -6.18 -7.93 -6.16
CA MET A 40 -6.56 -6.97 -7.19
C MET A 40 -5.36 -6.61 -8.08
N VAL A 41 -5.39 -7.02 -9.34
CA VAL A 41 -4.33 -6.70 -10.31
C VAL A 41 -4.71 -5.48 -11.13
N LYS A 42 -4.05 -4.34 -10.90
CA LYS A 42 -4.19 -3.12 -11.70
C LYS A 42 -3.07 -3.01 -12.74
N LYS A 43 -3.18 -3.78 -13.84
CA LYS A 43 -2.12 -3.90 -14.87
C LYS A 43 -1.77 -2.58 -15.57
N ASP A 44 -2.76 -1.71 -15.73
CA ASP A 44 -2.63 -0.46 -16.50
C ASP A 44 -2.30 0.76 -15.64
N TRP A 45 -1.98 0.56 -14.37
CA TRP A 45 -1.74 1.65 -13.42
C TRP A 45 -0.24 1.87 -13.20
N TYR A 46 0.13 3.11 -12.91
CA TYR A 46 1.44 3.46 -12.39
C TYR A 46 1.56 2.95 -10.96
N GLN A 47 2.71 2.37 -10.62
CA GLN A 47 2.97 1.84 -9.30
C GLN A 47 4.19 2.54 -8.72
N TYR A 48 4.05 3.05 -7.51
CA TYR A 48 5.10 3.68 -6.74
C TYR A 48 5.27 2.90 -5.43
N ARG A 49 6.52 2.75 -4.99
CA ARG A 49 6.86 2.16 -3.69
C ARG A 49 7.89 3.04 -3.01
N PHE A 50 7.46 3.66 -1.91
CA PHE A 50 8.23 4.59 -1.12
C PHE A 50 8.70 3.85 0.14
N PRO A 51 9.98 3.47 0.22
CA PRO A 51 10.54 2.94 1.46
C PRO A 51 10.59 4.06 2.51
N GLY A 52 10.38 3.69 3.77
CA GLY A 52 10.49 4.58 4.92
C GLY A 52 10.68 3.76 6.19
N ASN A 53 10.78 4.45 7.32
CA ASN A 53 10.87 3.84 8.64
C ASN A 53 10.08 4.66 9.65
N PHE A 54 9.67 4.04 10.75
CA PHE A 54 9.12 4.77 11.89
C PHE A 54 10.25 5.18 12.85
N VAL A 55 10.14 6.35 13.45
CA VAL A 55 10.91 6.77 14.62
C VAL A 55 9.92 6.99 15.75
N GLY A 56 9.84 6.02 16.67
CA GLY A 56 8.69 5.91 17.57
C GLY A 56 7.41 5.63 16.75
N ILE A 57 6.46 6.56 16.79
CA ILE A 57 5.22 6.49 15.99
C ILE A 57 5.26 7.36 14.73
N ASN A 58 6.32 8.15 14.55
CA ASN A 58 6.41 9.15 13.48
C ASN A 58 6.99 8.49 12.21
N PRO A 59 6.29 8.54 11.07
CA PRO A 59 6.82 8.02 9.81
C PRO A 59 7.88 8.97 9.24
N SER A 60 8.93 8.42 8.65
CA SER A 60 9.99 9.20 7.97
C SER A 60 9.52 9.86 6.66
N VAL A 61 8.34 9.49 6.15
CA VAL A 61 7.76 10.03 4.92
C VAL A 61 6.24 9.94 4.94
N VAL A 62 5.61 11.05 4.55
CA VAL A 62 4.18 11.17 4.25
C VAL A 62 4.04 11.64 2.80
N LEU A 63 3.01 11.16 2.09
CA LEU A 63 2.70 11.66 0.75
C LEU A 63 1.70 12.80 0.83
N LYS A 64 2.07 13.96 0.28
CA LYS A 64 1.16 15.07 0.02
C LYS A 64 0.66 14.96 -1.42
N ILE A 65 -0.65 14.83 -1.59
CA ILE A 65 -1.30 14.65 -2.89
C ILE A 65 -2.15 15.88 -3.20
N GLU A 66 -1.86 16.52 -4.33
CA GLU A 66 -2.69 17.54 -4.94
C GLU A 66 -3.10 17.09 -6.35
N LEU A 67 -4.34 17.35 -6.70
CA LEU A 67 -4.91 16.90 -7.96
C LEU A 67 -5.83 17.94 -8.59
N MET A 68 -5.97 17.88 -9.91
CA MET A 68 -6.86 18.75 -10.69
C MET A 68 -8.18 18.09 -11.05
N ASN A 69 -8.20 16.76 -11.19
CA ASN A 69 -9.39 15.99 -11.56
C ASN A 69 -9.63 14.89 -10.52
N LYS A 70 -10.88 14.44 -10.38
CA LYS A 70 -11.21 13.30 -9.53
C LYS A 70 -10.37 12.08 -9.90
N GLN A 71 -9.80 11.42 -8.89
CA GLN A 71 -8.85 10.35 -9.14
C GLN A 71 -8.94 9.24 -8.09
N LYS A 72 -9.20 8.01 -8.56
CA LYS A 72 -9.04 6.81 -7.74
C LYS A 72 -7.55 6.51 -7.48
N VAL A 73 -7.19 6.26 -6.23
CA VAL A 73 -5.86 5.93 -5.73
C VAL A 73 -5.95 4.68 -4.86
N PHE A 74 -4.97 3.78 -5.00
CA PHE A 74 -4.81 2.64 -4.11
C PHE A 74 -3.54 2.85 -3.31
N SER A 75 -3.62 2.73 -1.99
CA SER A 75 -2.48 2.82 -1.09
C SER A 75 -2.30 1.51 -0.35
N THR A 76 -1.05 1.10 -0.15
CA THR A 76 -0.72 -0.08 0.65
C THR A 76 0.40 0.28 1.62
N LEU A 77 0.37 -0.24 2.83
CA LEU A 77 1.45 -0.09 3.80
C LEU A 77 1.92 -1.48 4.17
N SER A 78 3.19 -1.75 3.89
CA SER A 78 3.81 -3.06 4.08
C SER A 78 4.93 -2.97 5.10
N GLN A 79 5.00 -3.92 6.03
CA GLN A 79 6.16 -4.17 6.88
C GLN A 79 6.96 -5.37 6.36
N ASN A 80 8.18 -5.55 6.89
CA ASN A 80 9.04 -6.66 6.50
C ASN A 80 8.38 -8.03 6.73
N ASP A 81 8.68 -8.98 5.85
CA ASP A 81 8.18 -10.35 6.00
C ASP A 81 8.83 -11.02 7.20
N ARG A 82 8.03 -11.61 8.08
CA ARG A 82 8.51 -12.32 9.26
C ARG A 82 9.06 -13.72 8.96
N ARG A 83 8.81 -14.26 7.76
CA ARG A 83 9.27 -15.59 7.38
C ARG A 83 10.80 -15.61 7.37
N LEU A 84 11.38 -16.66 7.94
CA LEU A 84 12.84 -16.87 8.07
C LEU A 84 13.55 -15.93 9.08
N ARG A 85 12.81 -15.19 9.91
CA ARG A 85 13.41 -14.42 11.01
C ARG A 85 13.80 -15.30 12.18
N SER A 86 14.86 -14.89 12.88
CA SER A 86 15.32 -15.53 14.11
C SER A 86 14.21 -15.48 15.18
N PRO A 87 14.10 -16.49 16.05
CA PRO A 87 13.22 -16.43 17.21
C PRO A 87 13.38 -15.17 18.07
N ASP A 88 14.59 -14.61 18.13
CA ASP A 88 15.00 -13.45 18.94
C ASP A 88 14.84 -12.10 18.22
N ASP A 89 14.34 -12.10 16.98
CA ASP A 89 14.13 -10.87 16.19
C ASP A 89 12.93 -10.08 16.74
N SER A 90 13.15 -8.81 17.09
CA SER A 90 12.11 -7.91 17.63
C SER A 90 10.98 -7.62 16.62
N GLU A 91 11.22 -7.87 15.34
CA GLU A 91 10.26 -7.75 14.25
C GLU A 91 9.70 -9.11 13.78
N ARG A 92 9.81 -10.16 14.61
CA ARG A 92 9.23 -11.49 14.33
C ARG A 92 7.69 -11.46 14.33
N LEU A 93 7.10 -10.61 15.16
CA LEU A 93 5.66 -10.38 15.19
C LEU A 93 5.32 -9.15 14.37
N TYR A 94 4.24 -9.26 13.58
CA TYR A 94 3.73 -8.12 12.85
C TYR A 94 3.23 -7.06 13.82
N LYS A 95 3.67 -5.83 13.59
CA LYS A 95 3.21 -4.64 14.30
C LYS A 95 1.83 -4.22 13.77
N GLY A 96 1.05 -3.54 14.58
CA GLY A 96 -0.23 -2.97 14.16
C GLY A 96 -0.01 -1.83 13.19
N LEU A 97 -0.51 -1.95 11.96
CA LEU A 97 -0.39 -0.94 10.90
C LEU A 97 -1.74 -0.29 10.60
N LEU A 98 -1.70 0.97 10.17
CA LEU A 98 -2.85 1.72 9.71
C LEU A 98 -2.41 2.75 8.65
N ILE A 99 -3.22 2.95 7.62
CA ILE A 99 -3.10 4.10 6.71
C ILE A 99 -4.19 5.09 7.08
N SER A 100 -3.82 6.33 7.40
CA SER A 100 -4.79 7.43 7.47
C SER A 100 -4.63 8.34 6.27
N VAL A 101 -5.76 8.68 5.63
CA VAL A 101 -5.82 9.71 4.61
C VAL A 101 -6.57 10.90 5.16
N THR A 102 -5.95 12.08 5.10
CA THR A 102 -6.59 13.33 5.46
C THR A 102 -6.93 14.14 4.24
N ALA A 103 -7.95 15.00 4.36
CA ALA A 103 -8.35 15.96 3.35
C ALA A 103 -8.55 17.33 3.98
N HIS A 104 -8.37 18.37 3.18
CA HIS A 104 -8.63 19.74 3.60
C HIS A 104 -10.15 19.97 3.77
N SER A 105 -10.52 20.59 4.90
CA SER A 105 -11.87 21.09 5.16
C SER A 105 -11.86 22.61 5.03
N ALA A 106 -12.43 23.12 3.94
CA ALA A 106 -12.57 24.56 3.71
C ALA A 106 -13.40 25.24 4.82
N GLU A 107 -14.42 24.56 5.34
CA GLU A 107 -15.28 25.07 6.42
C GLU A 107 -14.52 25.35 7.72
N LYS A 108 -13.55 24.48 8.07
CA LYS A 108 -12.78 24.59 9.31
C LYS A 108 -11.40 25.19 9.13
N GLY A 109 -10.94 25.36 7.88
CA GLY A 109 -9.56 25.73 7.57
C GLY A 109 -8.52 24.71 8.06
N MET A 110 -8.93 23.46 8.30
CA MET A 110 -8.09 22.42 8.91
C MET A 110 -8.04 21.16 8.04
N GLN A 111 -7.05 20.30 8.30
CA GLN A 111 -7.09 18.93 7.82
C GLN A 111 -8.05 18.10 8.68
N ARG A 112 -8.68 17.10 8.05
CA ARG A 112 -9.53 16.12 8.74
C ARG A 112 -9.32 14.73 8.17
N ILE A 113 -9.59 13.71 8.98
CA ILE A 113 -9.60 12.32 8.50
C ILE A 113 -10.69 12.17 7.43
N ALA A 114 -10.25 11.77 6.24
CA ALA A 114 -11.12 11.43 5.12
C ALA A 114 -11.35 9.92 5.04
N ALA A 115 -10.33 9.13 5.37
CA ALA A 115 -10.42 7.67 5.35
C ALA A 115 -9.35 7.01 6.23
N LEU A 116 -9.68 5.84 6.75
CA LEU A 116 -8.79 4.94 7.48
C LEU A 116 -8.80 3.57 6.79
N SER A 117 -7.64 2.90 6.73
CA SER A 117 -7.57 1.54 6.19
C SER A 117 -8.28 0.56 7.13
N THR A 118 -8.94 -0.44 6.56
CA THR A 118 -9.54 -1.55 7.30
C THR A 118 -9.14 -2.86 6.64
N GLU A 119 -9.63 -3.98 7.15
CA GLU A 119 -9.46 -5.30 6.52
C GLU A 119 -10.09 -5.37 5.12
N ASN A 120 -11.14 -4.58 4.87
CA ASN A 120 -11.70 -4.41 3.54
C ASN A 120 -11.19 -3.08 2.94
N PRO A 121 -10.29 -3.12 1.94
CA PRO A 121 -9.68 -1.92 1.39
C PRO A 121 -10.66 -1.04 0.61
N GLU A 122 -11.96 -1.39 0.50
CA GLU A 122 -13.01 -0.54 -0.08
C GLU A 122 -13.96 0.08 0.98
N LEU A 123 -13.81 -0.26 2.28
CA LEU A 123 -14.60 0.26 3.38
C LEU A 123 -13.76 1.11 4.33
N HIS A 124 -14.20 2.34 4.58
CA HIS A 124 -13.37 3.40 5.18
C HIS A 124 -14.13 4.23 6.23
N PRO A 125 -14.42 3.67 7.42
CA PRO A 125 -14.99 4.45 8.51
C PRO A 125 -13.98 5.52 8.96
N PRO A 126 -14.30 6.83 8.90
CA PRO A 126 -13.37 7.91 9.20
C PRO A 126 -13.16 8.15 10.70
N ASP A 127 -13.88 7.44 11.55
CA ASP A 127 -14.03 7.68 12.99
C ASP A 127 -13.47 6.56 13.88
N ARG A 128 -12.99 5.45 13.28
CA ARG A 128 -12.52 4.28 14.02
C ARG A 128 -11.06 3.95 13.66
N TYR A 129 -10.15 4.29 14.57
CA TYR A 129 -8.73 3.95 14.46
C TYR A 129 -8.49 2.49 14.82
N GLU A 130 -8.52 1.63 13.82
CA GLU A 130 -8.24 0.20 13.98
C GLU A 130 -6.90 -0.15 13.34
N TYR A 131 -5.94 -0.53 14.17
CA TYR A 131 -4.64 -0.99 13.73
C TYR A 131 -4.69 -2.49 13.46
N THR A 132 -4.21 -2.92 12.30
CA THR A 132 -4.24 -4.34 11.90
C THR A 132 -2.83 -4.93 12.00
N ALA A 133 -2.68 -6.00 12.78
CA ALA A 133 -1.43 -6.75 12.87
C ALA A 133 -1.27 -7.71 11.67
N ALA A 134 -0.89 -7.16 10.53
CA ALA A 134 -0.71 -7.89 9.28
C ALA A 134 0.53 -7.40 8.51
N ARG A 135 1.04 -8.23 7.60
CA ARG A 135 2.16 -7.84 6.73
C ARG A 135 1.84 -6.57 5.94
N ASP A 136 0.63 -6.49 5.42
CA ASP A 136 0.17 -5.46 4.51
C ASP A 136 -1.22 -4.98 4.94
N VAL A 137 -1.44 -3.67 4.93
CA VAL A 137 -2.77 -3.04 5.00
C VAL A 137 -3.02 -2.21 3.74
N GLY A 138 -4.28 -2.03 3.36
CA GLY A 138 -4.65 -1.40 2.09
C GLY A 138 -5.80 -0.41 2.21
N LEU A 139 -5.85 0.55 1.29
CA LEU A 139 -6.88 1.57 1.21
C LEU A 139 -7.16 1.92 -0.26
N VAL A 140 -8.44 2.09 -0.63
CA VAL A 140 -8.86 2.49 -1.98
C VAL A 140 -9.78 3.69 -1.90
N LEU A 141 -9.30 4.84 -2.34
CA LEU A 141 -10.08 6.09 -2.26
C LEU A 141 -10.24 6.75 -3.62
N GLU A 142 -11.38 7.38 -3.85
CA GLU A 142 -11.55 8.37 -4.90
C GLU A 142 -11.35 9.76 -4.31
N LEU A 143 -10.31 10.46 -4.78
CA LEU A 143 -9.94 11.78 -4.30
C LEU A 143 -10.67 12.85 -5.12
N ASP A 144 -11.24 13.83 -4.44
CA ASP A 144 -11.87 15.02 -5.03
C ASP A 144 -10.93 16.24 -4.98
N PRO A 145 -10.64 16.92 -6.11
CA PRO A 145 -9.77 18.11 -6.12
C PRO A 145 -10.26 19.25 -5.21
N ALA A 146 -11.54 19.29 -4.85
CA ALA A 146 -12.10 20.30 -3.94
C ALA A 146 -11.61 20.18 -2.49
N GLN A 147 -11.08 19.01 -2.08
CA GLN A 147 -10.62 18.76 -0.71
C GLN A 147 -9.10 18.61 -0.60
N LYS A 148 -8.36 19.08 -1.63
CA LYS A 148 -6.90 19.08 -1.61
C LYS A 148 -6.35 20.15 -0.63
N PRO A 149 -5.13 20.00 -0.11
CA PRO A 149 -4.25 18.83 -0.27
C PRO A 149 -4.73 17.64 0.58
N TYR A 150 -4.41 16.44 0.10
CA TYR A 150 -4.56 15.21 0.85
C TYR A 150 -3.21 14.76 1.41
N TYR A 151 -3.23 14.10 2.58
CA TYR A 151 -2.05 13.46 3.14
C TYR A 151 -2.30 11.97 3.30
N VAL A 152 -1.40 11.14 2.77
CA VAL A 152 -1.39 9.68 2.99
C VAL A 152 -0.32 9.38 4.02
N ILE A 153 -0.76 9.06 5.23
CA ILE A 153 0.09 8.98 6.42
C ILE A 153 0.17 7.51 6.87
N PRO A 154 1.35 6.88 6.77
CA PRO A 154 1.62 5.61 7.44
C PRO A 154 1.53 5.75 8.95
N ARG A 155 0.92 4.79 9.62
CA ARG A 155 0.87 4.72 11.09
C ARG A 155 1.26 3.34 11.59
N ILE A 156 1.85 3.34 12.77
CA ILE A 156 2.16 2.17 13.58
C ILE A 156 1.48 2.32 14.94
N MET A 157 0.99 1.22 15.50
CA MET A 157 0.30 1.23 16.79
C MET A 157 1.24 1.73 17.88
N THR A 158 0.76 2.59 18.78
CA THR A 158 1.58 3.17 19.85
C THR A 158 2.25 2.11 20.70
N ALA A 159 1.62 0.96 20.96
CA ALA A 159 2.24 -0.13 21.73
C ALA A 159 3.49 -0.74 21.06
N ASP A 160 3.69 -0.51 19.77
CA ASP A 160 4.76 -1.06 18.95
C ASP A 160 5.97 -0.11 18.77
N HIS A 161 6.05 0.99 19.53
CA HIS A 161 7.06 2.05 19.45
C HIS A 161 8.53 1.64 19.75
N GLY A 162 8.80 0.36 20.03
CA GLY A 162 10.06 -0.17 20.54
C GLY A 162 11.25 -0.25 19.56
N GLY A 163 11.18 0.38 18.38
CA GLY A 163 12.30 0.43 17.43
C GLY A 163 11.86 0.89 16.03
N PRO A 164 12.82 1.20 15.14
CA PRO A 164 12.48 1.50 13.76
C PRO A 164 11.94 0.25 13.08
N THR A 165 10.64 0.27 12.80
CA THR A 165 10.02 -0.68 11.88
C THR A 165 10.13 -0.08 10.49
N ASP A 166 10.92 -0.71 9.62
CA ASP A 166 10.96 -0.34 8.21
C ASP A 166 9.60 -0.63 7.57
N PHE A 167 9.18 0.26 6.67
CA PHE A 167 7.94 0.10 5.92
C PHE A 167 8.14 0.42 4.43
N THR A 168 7.20 -0.06 3.62
CA THR A 168 7.02 0.38 2.24
C THR A 168 5.60 0.90 2.07
N LEU A 169 5.48 2.19 1.75
CA LEU A 169 4.23 2.79 1.32
C LEU A 169 4.10 2.63 -0.20
N GLY A 170 3.16 1.80 -0.62
CA GLY A 170 2.78 1.62 -2.00
C GLY A 170 1.68 2.60 -2.41
N MET A 171 1.75 3.09 -3.64
CA MET A 171 0.70 3.89 -4.26
C MET A 171 0.49 3.43 -5.70
N LEU A 172 -0.76 3.18 -6.09
CA LEU A 172 -1.14 2.94 -7.47
C LEU A 172 -2.09 4.02 -7.95
N THR A 173 -1.82 4.54 -9.15
CA THR A 173 -2.63 5.58 -9.80
C THR A 173 -2.78 5.27 -11.29
N PRO A 174 -3.93 5.54 -11.93
CA PRO A 174 -4.09 5.27 -13.36
C PRO A 174 -3.33 6.29 -14.23
N ILE A 175 -3.07 7.49 -13.70
CA ILE A 175 -2.24 8.51 -14.34
C ILE A 175 -0.89 8.65 -13.66
N LYS A 176 0.11 9.08 -14.42
CA LYS A 176 1.45 9.37 -13.90
C LYS A 176 1.38 10.62 -13.02
N SER A 177 2.21 10.69 -11.98
CA SER A 177 2.40 11.94 -11.26
C SER A 177 3.07 12.97 -12.19
N THR A 178 2.53 14.18 -12.21
CA THR A 178 2.99 15.34 -12.99
C THR A 178 2.76 16.62 -12.19
N ALA A 179 3.52 17.67 -12.49
CA ALA A 179 3.35 18.97 -11.84
C ALA A 179 1.96 19.59 -12.03
N GLY A 180 1.25 19.24 -13.11
CA GLY A 180 -0.01 19.89 -13.50
C GLY A 180 -1.30 19.10 -13.23
N ILE A 181 -1.26 17.78 -13.05
CA ILE A 181 -2.49 16.97 -12.93
C ILE A 181 -2.56 16.22 -11.59
N LEU A 182 -1.49 15.51 -11.25
CA LEU A 182 -1.38 14.71 -10.02
C LEU A 182 0.00 14.96 -9.41
N ARG A 183 0.05 15.91 -8.48
CA ARG A 183 1.27 16.26 -7.76
C ARG A 183 1.36 15.37 -6.53
N VAL A 184 2.44 14.59 -6.47
CA VAL A 184 2.74 13.76 -5.30
C VAL A 184 4.09 14.23 -4.79
N SER A 185 4.06 14.90 -3.66
CA SER A 185 5.24 15.41 -2.95
C SER A 185 5.48 14.60 -1.70
N PHE A 186 6.72 14.55 -1.25
CA PHE A 186 7.11 13.83 -0.05
C PHE A 186 7.37 14.85 1.04
N VAL A 187 6.75 14.66 2.19
CA VAL A 187 6.85 15.60 3.31
C VAL A 187 7.09 14.86 4.62
N HIS A 188 7.68 15.58 5.57
CA HIS A 188 7.78 15.20 6.98
C HIS A 188 6.97 16.23 7.79
N PRO A 189 5.76 15.88 8.28
CA PRO A 189 5.07 16.71 9.26
C PRO A 189 5.89 16.81 10.54
N PRO A 190 5.80 17.90 11.32
CA PRO A 190 6.50 18.00 12.60
C PRO A 190 6.19 16.79 13.49
N ASP A 191 7.17 16.33 14.26
CA ASP A 191 6.99 15.20 15.20
C ASP A 191 5.92 15.47 16.28
N THR A 192 5.61 16.76 16.51
CA THR A 192 4.54 17.22 17.40
C THR A 192 3.17 17.30 16.71
N CYS A 193 3.06 16.94 15.42
CA CYS A 193 1.83 17.06 14.66
C CYS A 193 0.71 16.23 15.31
N PRO A 194 -0.46 16.84 15.61
CA PRO A 194 -1.56 16.13 16.26
C PRO A 194 -2.07 14.92 15.48
N THR A 195 -1.78 14.86 14.17
CA THR A 195 -2.19 13.74 13.33
C THR A 195 -1.75 12.41 13.93
N PHE A 196 -0.56 12.30 14.49
CA PHE A 196 -0.01 11.03 15.01
C PHE A 196 -0.66 10.55 16.32
N ARG A 197 -1.61 11.30 16.89
CA ARG A 197 -2.29 10.98 18.17
C ARG A 197 -3.79 10.73 17.98
N ASP A 198 -4.14 10.11 16.86
CA ASP A 198 -5.52 9.74 16.49
C ASP A 198 -6.54 10.91 16.56
N VAL A 199 -6.07 12.12 16.25
CA VAL A 199 -6.90 13.32 16.19
C VAL A 199 -7.65 13.40 14.86
N VAL A 200 -8.96 13.66 14.91
CA VAL A 200 -9.84 13.68 13.72
C VAL A 200 -9.67 14.94 12.87
N SER A 201 -9.31 16.07 13.46
CA SER A 201 -9.08 17.33 12.74
C SER A 201 -7.99 18.17 13.37
N PHE A 202 -7.10 18.73 12.56
CA PHE A 202 -5.89 19.40 13.02
C PHE A 202 -5.37 20.41 11.99
N PRO A 203 -4.64 21.45 12.43
CA PRO A 203 -3.86 22.28 11.51
C PRO A 203 -2.64 21.52 11.02
N VAL A 204 -2.27 21.73 9.76
CA VAL A 204 -0.97 21.26 9.22
C VAL A 204 -0.13 22.48 8.95
N ASP A 205 0.83 22.71 9.83
CA ASP A 205 1.81 23.79 9.73
C ASP A 205 3.21 23.20 9.96
N GLY A 206 4.21 23.79 9.31
CA GLY A 206 5.62 23.42 9.53
C GLY A 206 6.04 22.08 8.91
N GLU A 207 5.31 21.58 7.90
CA GLU A 207 5.80 20.42 7.14
C GLU A 207 7.09 20.74 6.38
N GLU A 208 8.03 19.81 6.39
CA GLU A 208 9.29 19.92 5.65
C GLU A 208 9.30 19.00 4.42
N ALA A 209 10.02 19.37 3.37
CA ALA A 209 10.17 18.53 2.20
C ALA A 209 11.09 17.33 2.48
N ALA A 210 10.65 16.12 2.15
CA ALA A 210 11.42 14.90 2.34
C ALA A 210 12.07 14.44 1.03
N TYR A 211 13.37 14.14 1.06
CA TYR A 211 14.05 13.54 -0.09
C TYR A 211 13.92 12.01 -0.02
N VAL A 212 13.31 11.42 -1.05
CA VAL A 212 12.98 9.98 -1.04
C VAL A 212 13.56 9.30 -2.27
N GLN A 213 14.22 8.16 -2.05
CA GLN A 213 14.55 7.20 -3.09
C GLN A 213 13.46 6.12 -3.16
N PHE A 214 12.80 5.99 -4.30
CA PHE A 214 11.61 5.15 -4.46
C PHE A 214 11.62 4.36 -5.76
N GLN A 215 10.82 3.29 -5.82
CA GLN A 215 10.59 2.55 -7.06
C GLN A 215 9.38 3.12 -7.80
N CYS A 216 9.52 3.30 -9.10
CA CYS A 216 8.42 3.67 -10.00
C CYS A 216 8.34 2.65 -11.14
N LYS A 217 7.17 2.05 -11.33
CA LYS A 217 6.86 1.16 -12.45
C LYS A 217 5.77 1.78 -13.31
N LYS A 218 6.09 1.93 -14.60
CA LYS A 218 5.12 2.34 -15.63
C LYS A 218 4.30 1.13 -16.10
N ARG A 219 3.15 1.39 -16.74
CA ARG A 219 2.33 0.40 -17.44
C ARG A 219 3.20 -0.53 -18.31
N GLY A 220 3.10 -1.84 -18.08
CA GLY A 220 3.84 -2.88 -18.81
C GLY A 220 5.38 -2.80 -18.70
N GLY A 221 5.92 -1.90 -17.88
CA GLY A 221 7.36 -1.71 -17.73
C GLY A 221 7.94 -2.46 -16.54
N VAL A 222 9.27 -2.44 -16.45
CA VAL A 222 10.01 -2.86 -15.25
C VAL A 222 10.06 -1.73 -14.22
N PRO A 223 10.09 -2.03 -12.91
CA PRO A 223 10.38 -1.04 -11.88
C PRO A 223 11.70 -0.32 -12.14
N ARG A 224 11.75 0.97 -11.80
CA ARG A 224 12.95 1.80 -11.90
C ARG A 224 13.14 2.57 -10.60
N MET A 225 14.36 2.61 -10.11
CA MET A 225 14.73 3.48 -9.01
C MET A 225 14.74 4.94 -9.44
N LYS A 226 14.17 5.78 -8.58
CA LYS A 226 14.12 7.22 -8.71
C LYS A 226 14.43 7.89 -7.38
N ALA A 227 14.88 9.13 -7.40
CA ALA A 227 15.06 9.92 -6.19
C ALA A 227 14.68 11.39 -6.41
N GLY A 228 14.12 12.03 -5.39
CA GLY A 228 13.71 13.44 -5.43
C GLY A 228 12.80 13.82 -4.27
N LEU A 229 12.32 15.08 -4.29
CA LEU A 229 11.33 15.61 -3.34
C LEU A 229 9.88 15.35 -3.78
N THR A 230 9.69 15.03 -5.06
CA THR A 230 8.39 14.78 -5.67
C THR A 230 8.46 13.59 -6.62
N ALA A 231 7.34 12.89 -6.83
CA ALA A 231 7.30 11.76 -7.75
C ALA A 231 7.45 12.18 -9.24
N PHE A 232 7.17 13.44 -9.56
CA PHE A 232 7.15 13.97 -10.92
C PHE A 232 8.48 14.58 -11.37
N GLU A 233 9.23 15.22 -10.49
CA GLU A 233 10.59 15.75 -10.77
C GLU A 233 11.70 14.74 -10.47
N ALA A 234 11.38 13.61 -9.84
CA ALA A 234 12.39 12.64 -9.44
C ALA A 234 13.19 12.09 -10.63
N VAL A 235 14.51 12.15 -10.44
CA VAL A 235 15.52 11.69 -11.38
C VAL A 235 15.73 10.19 -11.25
N ARG A 236 16.11 9.53 -12.35
CA ARG A 236 16.46 8.12 -12.33
C ARG A 236 17.78 7.96 -11.58
N VAL A 237 17.85 7.00 -10.66
CA VAL A 237 19.08 6.64 -9.95
C VAL A 237 19.43 5.18 -10.18
N THR A 238 20.71 4.85 -10.07
CA THR A 238 21.18 3.46 -10.15
C THR A 238 20.84 2.74 -8.86
N GLU A 239 20.32 1.52 -8.98
CA GLU A 239 20.03 0.66 -7.84
C GLU A 239 21.36 0.26 -7.17
N ARG A 240 21.63 0.85 -5.99
CA ARG A 240 22.75 0.42 -5.15
C ARG A 240 22.24 -0.74 -4.30
N PHE A 241 22.47 -1.97 -4.76
CA PHE A 241 22.32 -3.12 -3.88
C PHE A 241 23.44 -3.08 -2.84
N SER A 242 23.12 -2.70 -1.60
CA SER A 242 23.95 -3.02 -0.44
C SER A 242 23.78 -4.52 -0.16
N SER A 243 24.48 -5.37 -0.92
CA SER A 243 24.52 -6.80 -0.63
C SER A 243 25.82 -7.15 0.09
N PRO A 244 25.78 -7.82 1.26
CA PRO A 244 26.92 -8.57 1.78
C PRO A 244 27.18 -9.87 0.97
N PHE A 245 26.25 -10.27 0.09
CA PHE A 245 26.32 -11.54 -0.62
C PHE A 245 26.53 -11.31 -2.12
N ARG A 246 27.80 -11.17 -2.52
CA ARG A 246 28.25 -11.64 -3.83
C ARG A 246 28.35 -13.17 -3.75
N GLN A 247 27.25 -13.88 -3.99
CA GLN A 247 27.39 -15.21 -4.56
C GLN A 247 27.24 -15.07 -6.07
N VAL A 248 28.36 -15.32 -6.74
CA VAL A 248 28.48 -15.40 -8.19
C VAL A 248 27.51 -16.49 -8.66
N CYS A 249 26.37 -16.10 -9.21
CA CYS A 249 25.58 -17.01 -10.04
C CYS A 249 26.39 -17.32 -11.30
N GLN A 250 27.21 -18.38 -11.26
CA GLN A 250 27.76 -18.98 -12.46
C GLN A 250 26.61 -19.68 -13.20
N CYS A 251 26.03 -18.98 -14.18
CA CYS A 251 25.24 -19.62 -15.22
C CYS A 251 26.14 -20.60 -15.99
N ARG A 252 25.99 -21.90 -15.74
CA ARG A 252 26.59 -22.93 -16.61
C ARG A 252 26.05 -22.77 -18.04
N PRO A 253 26.89 -22.76 -19.09
CA PRO A 253 26.40 -22.77 -20.46
C PRO A 253 25.65 -24.07 -20.73
N LYS A 254 24.48 -23.98 -21.40
CA LYS A 254 23.79 -25.13 -21.97
C LYS A 254 24.71 -25.83 -22.97
N ALA A 255 25.00 -27.10 -22.73
CA ALA A 255 25.64 -27.97 -23.72
C ALA A 255 24.75 -28.04 -24.97
N ARG A 256 25.34 -27.76 -26.15
CA ARG A 256 24.78 -28.16 -27.44
C ARG A 256 24.69 -29.69 -27.44
N ARG A 257 23.50 -30.22 -27.73
CA ARG A 257 23.38 -31.60 -28.18
C ARG A 257 23.65 -31.59 -29.69
N GLU A 258 24.77 -32.19 -30.08
CA GLU A 258 24.96 -32.74 -31.41
C GLU A 258 24.59 -34.22 -31.35
N SER A 259 23.60 -34.59 -32.17
CA SER A 259 23.31 -35.89 -32.82
C SER A 259 21.81 -35.97 -33.10
#